data_AF-A0A497QRQ2-F1
#
_entry.id   AF-A0A497QRQ2-F1
#
_cell.length_a   1.000
_cell.length_b   1.000
_cell.length_c   1.000
_cell.angle_alpha   90.00
_cell.angle_beta   90.00
_cell.angle_gamma   90.00
#
_symmetry.space_group_name_H-M   'P 1'
#
loop_
_entity.id
_entity.type
_entity.pdbx_description
1 polymer ?
#
loop_
_entity_poly.entity_id
_entity_poly.type
_entity_poly.pdbx_seq_one_letter_code
_entity_poly.pdbx_strand_id
1 'polypeptide(L)'
;MPPPAPFLSSNEPIKSPKEIYQLLISKNPIENKVGYEAFLRRTHWLTGKSPENLKKYACQQLNVKERDVIVSLKYVEPAFLWASQDGLESAKLVMVEAAYKYIQSIGDQFPPIVVWNFFDSQKMRMIIHDGHHRAYFYHRIRKRVQVVLLEPIGNYNIVEDKFRYAFQIQKRVIDLPVSRTRDFSVIIS
;
A
#
# COMPACT_ATOMS: atom_id res chain seq x y z
N MET A 1 32.38 -1.90 -16.28
CA MET A 1 31.05 -1.71 -15.64
C MET A 1 30.56 -3.06 -15.16
N PRO A 2 30.26 -3.25 -13.87
CA PRO A 2 29.60 -4.47 -13.44
C PRO A 2 28.19 -4.54 -14.06
N PRO A 3 27.70 -5.74 -14.40
CA PRO A 3 26.35 -5.89 -14.94
C PRO A 3 25.31 -5.39 -13.92
N PRO A 4 24.16 -4.85 -14.38
CA PRO A 4 23.06 -4.55 -13.48
C PRO A 4 22.70 -5.80 -12.69
N ALA A 5 22.54 -5.65 -11.38
CA ALA A 5 22.12 -6.75 -10.51
C ALA A 5 20.85 -7.40 -11.10
N PRO A 6 20.80 -8.73 -11.21
CA PRO A 6 19.67 -9.41 -11.80
C PRO A 6 18.41 -9.02 -11.03
N PHE A 7 17.35 -8.67 -11.76
CA PHE A 7 16.00 -8.67 -11.21
C PHE A 7 15.83 -10.00 -10.48
N LEU A 8 15.64 -9.95 -9.16
CA LEU A 8 15.34 -11.13 -8.36
C LEU A 8 14.21 -11.88 -9.07
N SER A 9 14.57 -13.03 -9.65
CA SER A 9 13.66 -14.02 -10.19
C SER A 9 12.70 -14.41 -9.06
N SER A 10 11.52 -13.82 -9.03
CA SER A 10 10.58 -13.95 -7.92
C SER A 10 9.72 -15.20 -8.09
N ASN A 11 10.34 -16.38 -8.08
CA ASN A 11 9.64 -17.66 -7.91
C ASN A 11 9.38 -18.00 -6.42
N GLU A 12 9.76 -17.13 -5.48
CA GLU A 12 9.40 -17.31 -4.08
C GLU A 12 7.93 -16.92 -3.83
N PRO A 13 7.13 -17.79 -3.19
CA PRO A 13 5.74 -17.47 -2.85
C PRO A 13 5.66 -16.25 -1.94
N ILE A 14 4.67 -15.38 -2.20
CA ILE A 14 4.39 -14.21 -1.38
C ILE A 14 3.97 -14.67 0.01
N LYS A 15 4.82 -14.42 1.02
CA LYS A 15 4.54 -14.74 2.42
C LYS A 15 3.24 -14.09 2.90
N SER A 16 2.46 -14.81 3.69
CA SER A 16 1.23 -14.34 4.32
C SER A 16 1.51 -13.24 5.36
N PRO A 17 0.50 -12.42 5.74
CA PRO A 17 0.69 -11.41 6.79
C PRO A 17 1.16 -12.01 8.12
N LYS A 18 0.67 -13.20 8.46
CA LYS A 18 1.03 -13.92 9.69
C LYS A 18 2.50 -14.35 9.67
N GLU A 19 2.96 -14.94 8.57
CA GLU A 19 4.36 -15.33 8.42
C GLU A 19 5.30 -14.12 8.47
N ILE A 20 4.94 -13.04 7.77
CA ILE A 20 5.73 -11.80 7.79
C ILE A 20 5.81 -11.23 9.21
N TYR A 21 4.69 -11.20 9.93
CA TYR A 21 4.66 -10.78 11.33
C TYR A 21 5.62 -11.62 12.19
N GLN A 22 5.55 -12.95 12.11
CA GLN A 22 6.41 -13.85 12.91
C GLN A 22 7.90 -13.60 12.62
N LEU A 23 8.25 -13.42 11.35
CA LEU A 23 9.62 -13.09 10.94
C LEU A 23 10.08 -11.73 11.51
N LEU A 24 9.22 -10.71 11.45
CA LEU A 24 9.52 -9.36 11.95
C LEU A 24 9.70 -9.29 13.47
N ILE A 25 9.05 -10.16 14.24
CA ILE A 25 9.18 -10.20 15.71
C ILE A 25 10.20 -11.22 16.22
N SER A 26 10.85 -11.96 15.31
CA SER A 26 11.86 -12.95 15.69
C SER A 26 13.02 -12.29 16.44
N LYS A 27 13.70 -13.05 17.31
CA LYS A 27 14.96 -12.61 17.93
C LYS A 27 16.16 -12.81 17.01
N ASN A 28 15.99 -13.58 15.94
CA ASN A 28 17.03 -13.83 14.95
C ASN A 28 17.09 -12.64 13.96
N PRO A 29 18.22 -11.89 13.89
CA PRO A 29 18.33 -10.74 12.99
C PRO A 29 18.17 -11.09 11.51
N ILE A 30 18.55 -12.32 11.11
CA ILE A 30 18.40 -12.79 9.74
C ILE A 30 16.92 -12.95 9.39
N GLU A 31 16.13 -13.56 10.30
CA GLU A 31 14.69 -13.72 10.11
C GLU A 31 13.97 -12.38 10.07
N ASN A 32 14.36 -11.42 10.93
CA ASN A 32 13.80 -10.07 10.87
C ASN A 32 14.00 -9.41 9.51
N LYS A 33 15.22 -9.52 8.96
CA LYS A 33 15.54 -8.97 7.65
C LYS A 33 14.70 -9.63 6.54
N VAL A 34 14.51 -10.95 6.59
CA VAL A 34 13.62 -11.66 5.65
C VAL A 34 12.17 -11.19 5.79
N GLY A 35 11.69 -10.98 7.02
CA GLY A 35 10.37 -10.40 7.30
C GLY A 35 10.23 -8.99 6.71
N TYR A 36 11.24 -8.15 6.86
CA TYR A 36 11.29 -6.81 6.30
C TYR A 36 11.23 -6.81 4.78
N GLU A 37 12.08 -7.60 4.11
CA GLU A 37 12.09 -7.72 2.66
C GLU A 37 10.75 -8.25 2.12
N ALA A 38 10.13 -9.20 2.82
CA ALA A 38 8.81 -9.72 2.46
C ALA A 38 7.71 -8.66 2.62
N PHE A 39 7.78 -7.84 3.69
CA PHE A 39 6.88 -6.70 3.85
C PHE A 39 7.04 -5.68 2.72
N LEU A 40 8.28 -5.28 2.39
CA LEU A 40 8.57 -4.36 1.30
C LEU A 40 8.01 -4.86 -0.04
N ARG A 41 8.19 -6.15 -0.36
CA ARG A 41 7.62 -6.77 -1.57
C ARG A 41 6.10 -6.61 -1.64
N ARG A 42 5.37 -6.77 -0.53
CA ARG A 42 3.91 -6.56 -0.47
C ARG A 42 3.48 -5.10 -0.67
N THR A 43 4.33 -4.14 -0.33
CA THR A 43 4.03 -2.71 -0.53
C THR A 43 4.47 -2.18 -1.90
N HIS A 44 5.10 -3.03 -2.71
CA HIS A 44 5.76 -2.67 -3.96
C HIS A 44 6.88 -1.64 -3.83
N TRP A 45 7.20 -1.19 -2.61
CA TRP A 45 8.30 -0.31 -2.25
C TRP A 45 9.52 -1.14 -1.89
N LEU A 46 10.40 -1.39 -2.86
CA LEU A 46 11.67 -2.09 -2.64
C LEU A 46 12.79 -1.06 -2.54
N THR A 47 13.90 -1.43 -1.91
CA THR A 47 15.11 -0.62 -1.86
C THR A 47 15.51 -0.12 -3.25
N GLY A 48 15.71 1.19 -3.40
CA GLY A 48 16.03 1.84 -4.68
C GLY A 48 14.82 2.22 -5.56
N LYS A 49 13.59 1.92 -5.14
CA LYS A 49 12.39 2.36 -5.87
C LYS A 49 12.01 3.80 -5.53
N SER A 50 11.61 4.54 -6.56
CA SER A 50 11.18 5.94 -6.50
C SER A 50 9.65 6.05 -6.55
N PRO A 51 9.07 7.23 -6.27
CA PRO A 51 7.65 7.50 -6.52
C PRO A 51 7.22 7.14 -7.95
N GLU A 52 8.12 7.25 -8.93
CA GLU A 52 7.84 6.88 -10.32
C GLU A 52 7.63 5.39 -10.53
N ASN A 53 8.31 4.54 -9.76
CA ASN A 53 8.08 3.10 -9.82
C ASN A 53 6.67 2.75 -9.29
N LEU A 54 6.19 3.45 -8.27
CA LEU A 54 4.83 3.27 -7.75
C LEU A 54 3.78 3.84 -8.71
N LYS A 55 4.06 4.96 -9.38
CA LYS A 55 3.24 5.47 -10.48
C LYS A 55 3.09 4.42 -11.58
N LYS A 56 4.21 3.87 -12.06
CA LYS A 56 4.22 2.84 -13.10
C LYS A 56 3.39 1.62 -12.71
N TYR A 57 3.58 1.11 -11.50
CA TYR A 57 2.80 0.01 -10.96
C TYR A 57 1.29 0.31 -10.95
N ALA A 58 0.88 1.47 -10.42
CA ALA A 58 -0.54 1.84 -10.34
C ALA A 58 -1.16 2.05 -11.73
N CYS A 59 -0.43 2.70 -12.64
CA CYS A 59 -0.85 2.89 -14.03
C CYS A 59 -1.04 1.55 -14.75
N GLN A 60 -0.12 0.60 -14.56
CA GLN A 60 -0.24 -0.74 -15.15
C GLN A 60 -1.48 -1.48 -14.64
N GLN A 61 -1.76 -1.44 -13.33
CA GLN A 61 -2.93 -2.13 -12.77
C GLN A 61 -4.26 -1.56 -13.28
N LEU A 62 -4.32 -0.25 -13.54
CA LEU A 62 -5.54 0.40 -14.01
C LEU A 62 -5.63 0.52 -15.54
N ASN A 63 -4.59 0.07 -16.25
CA ASN A 63 -4.43 0.26 -17.69
C ASN A 63 -4.52 1.74 -18.10
N VAL A 64 -3.79 2.60 -17.38
CA VAL A 64 -3.64 4.04 -17.64
C VAL A 64 -2.23 4.31 -18.17
N LYS A 65 -2.07 5.27 -19.08
CA LYS A 65 -0.75 5.62 -19.63
C LYS A 65 0.02 6.48 -18.63
N GLU A 66 1.23 6.05 -18.29
CA GLU A 66 2.10 6.72 -17.30
C GLU A 66 2.40 8.19 -17.62
N ARG A 67 2.47 8.55 -18.90
CA ARG A 67 2.73 9.92 -19.38
C ARG A 67 1.59 10.89 -19.10
N ASP A 68 0.39 10.36 -18.88
CA ASP A 68 -0.83 11.12 -18.62
C ASP A 68 -1.08 11.22 -17.09
N VAL A 69 -0.05 11.03 -16.26
CA VAL A 69 -0.14 11.05 -14.79
C VAL A 69 1.07 11.76 -14.18
N ILE A 70 0.81 12.82 -13.41
CA ILE A 70 1.81 13.49 -12.56
C ILE A 70 1.95 12.71 -11.26
N VAL A 71 3.17 12.63 -10.74
CA VAL A 71 3.44 12.09 -9.40
C VAL A 71 4.09 13.12 -8.50
N SER A 72 3.71 13.12 -7.24
CA SER A 72 4.38 13.90 -6.18
C SER A 72 4.38 13.14 -4.86
N LEU A 73 5.29 13.51 -3.95
CA LEU A 73 5.28 13.04 -2.57
C LEU A 73 4.64 14.10 -1.67
N LYS A 74 3.67 13.69 -0.85
CA LYS A 74 3.03 14.59 0.13
C LYS A 74 2.81 13.86 1.45
N TYR A 75 2.72 14.60 2.55
CA TYR A 75 2.18 14.08 3.81
C TYR A 75 0.69 14.43 3.88
N VAL A 76 -0.15 13.45 4.16
CA VAL A 76 -1.61 13.62 4.22
C VAL A 76 -2.14 13.09 5.55
N GLU A 77 -3.16 13.73 6.08
CA GLU A 77 -3.91 13.22 7.23
C GLU A 77 -4.77 12.03 6.78
N PRO A 78 -4.61 10.83 7.37
CA PRO A 78 -5.38 9.65 6.97
C PRO A 78 -6.89 9.84 6.92
N ALA A 79 -7.46 10.70 7.77
CA ALA A 79 -8.89 10.99 7.78
C ALA A 79 -9.42 11.59 6.46
N PHE A 80 -8.55 12.20 5.64
CA PHE A 80 -8.94 12.74 4.34
C PHE A 80 -8.89 11.73 3.20
N LEU A 81 -8.42 10.51 3.46
CA LEU A 81 -8.25 9.48 2.44
C LEU A 81 -9.50 8.61 2.33
N TRP A 82 -9.99 8.47 1.10
CA TRP A 82 -11.08 7.58 0.76
C TRP A 82 -10.56 6.17 0.45
N ALA A 83 -11.35 5.18 0.84
CA ALA A 83 -11.06 3.79 0.56
C ALA A 83 -11.45 3.39 -0.87
N SER A 84 -10.78 2.36 -1.37
CA SER A 84 -11.11 1.64 -2.60
C SER A 84 -11.36 0.15 -2.34
N GLN A 85 -11.44 -0.23 -1.06
CA GLN A 85 -11.80 -1.55 -0.57
C GLN A 85 -12.76 -1.38 0.62
N ASP A 86 -13.53 -2.41 0.96
CA ASP A 86 -14.62 -2.36 1.92
C ASP A 86 -14.26 -2.77 3.35
N GLY A 87 -13.06 -3.30 3.57
CA GLY A 87 -12.63 -3.75 4.89
C GLY A 87 -11.12 -3.80 5.07
N LEU A 88 -10.73 -4.07 6.32
CA LEU A 88 -9.33 -4.23 6.74
C LEU A 88 -9.16 -5.57 7.46
N GLU A 89 -8.25 -6.40 6.98
CA GLU A 89 -7.86 -7.61 7.70
C GLU A 89 -7.00 -7.30 8.95
N SER A 90 -7.40 -7.82 10.10
CA SER A 90 -6.65 -7.66 11.37
C SER A 90 -5.22 -8.18 11.28
N ALA A 91 -4.97 -9.27 10.57
CA ALA A 91 -3.63 -9.84 10.43
C ALA A 91 -2.67 -8.89 9.70
N LYS A 92 -3.17 -8.17 8.68
CA LYS A 92 -2.40 -7.15 7.96
C LYS A 92 -2.09 -5.93 8.84
N LEU A 93 -3.00 -5.53 9.74
CA LEU A 93 -2.74 -4.44 10.69
C LEU A 93 -1.60 -4.79 11.67
N VAL A 94 -1.63 -6.01 12.22
CA VAL A 94 -0.59 -6.50 13.14
C VAL A 94 0.77 -6.58 12.41
N MET A 95 0.78 -7.07 11.17
CA MET A 95 1.97 -7.07 10.31
C MET A 95 2.50 -5.64 10.07
N VAL A 96 1.62 -4.68 9.75
CA VAL A 96 1.99 -3.27 9.52
C VAL A 96 2.61 -2.64 10.77
N GLU A 97 2.04 -2.89 11.95
CA GLU A 97 2.58 -2.40 13.21
C GLU A 97 3.98 -2.98 13.51
N ALA A 98 4.16 -4.29 13.31
CA ALA A 98 5.47 -4.92 13.49
C ALA A 98 6.50 -4.38 12.51
N ALA A 99 6.12 -4.21 11.24
CA ALA A 99 6.98 -3.63 10.22
C ALA A 99 7.38 -2.19 10.57
N TYR A 100 6.44 -1.39 11.09
CA TYR A 100 6.72 -0.02 11.51
C TYR A 100 7.78 0.02 12.61
N LYS A 101 7.63 -0.82 13.65
CA LYS A 101 8.61 -0.91 14.74
C LYS A 101 9.99 -1.31 14.24
N TYR A 102 10.07 -2.32 13.37
CA TYR A 102 11.33 -2.77 12.79
C TYR A 102 12.01 -1.68 11.96
N ILE A 103 11.26 -1.04 11.05
CA ILE A 103 11.76 0.03 10.18
C ILE A 103 12.28 1.22 10.99
N GLN A 104 11.58 1.59 12.06
CA GLN A 104 12.07 2.62 12.99
C GLN A 104 13.39 2.20 13.67
N SER A 105 13.53 0.94 14.07
CA SER A 105 14.74 0.44 14.76
C SER A 105 16.00 0.47 13.88
N ILE A 106 15.84 0.36 12.55
CA ILE A 106 16.95 0.42 11.59
C ILE A 106 17.11 1.81 10.96
N GLY A 107 16.31 2.80 11.37
CA GLY A 107 16.38 4.17 10.86
C GLY A 107 15.95 4.32 9.39
N ASP A 108 15.14 3.42 8.86
CA ASP A 108 14.68 3.44 7.47
C ASP A 108 13.32 4.14 7.33
N GLN A 109 12.90 4.42 6.09
CA GLN A 109 11.66 5.09 5.77
C GLN A 109 10.52 4.09 5.60
N PHE A 110 9.41 4.34 6.28
CA PHE A 110 8.22 3.51 6.12
C PHE A 110 7.62 3.69 4.70
N PRO A 111 7.29 2.59 3.99
CA PRO A 111 6.77 2.66 2.63
C PRO A 111 5.56 3.60 2.49
N PRO A 112 5.56 4.54 1.50
CA PRO A 112 4.45 5.45 1.28
C PRO A 112 3.24 4.71 0.72
N ILE A 113 2.05 5.27 0.93
CA ILE A 113 0.81 4.77 0.33
C ILE A 113 0.58 5.38 -1.05
N VAL A 114 -0.10 4.68 -1.96
CA VAL A 114 -0.40 5.19 -3.30
C VAL A 114 -1.80 5.77 -3.32
N VAL A 115 -1.97 7.01 -3.76
CA VAL A 115 -3.24 7.75 -3.72
C VAL A 115 -3.48 8.43 -5.06
N TRP A 116 -4.67 8.28 -5.63
CA TRP A 116 -5.11 9.08 -6.78
C TRP A 116 -5.83 10.33 -6.32
N ASN A 117 -5.54 11.47 -6.95
CA ASN A 117 -6.16 12.77 -6.71
C ASN A 117 -7.08 13.15 -7.87
N PHE A 118 -8.38 12.95 -7.70
CA PHE A 118 -9.43 13.37 -8.63
C PHE A 118 -9.91 14.78 -8.30
N PHE A 119 -9.06 15.80 -8.46
CA PHE A 119 -9.41 17.17 -8.04
C PHE A 119 -10.62 17.76 -8.77
N ASP A 120 -10.91 17.29 -9.98
CA ASP A 120 -12.10 17.67 -10.75
C ASP A 120 -13.38 16.95 -10.28
N SER A 121 -13.26 15.89 -9.47
CA SER A 121 -14.42 15.17 -8.93
C SER A 121 -15.00 15.91 -7.72
N GLN A 122 -16.28 16.30 -7.80
CA GLN A 122 -16.99 16.92 -6.67
C GLN A 122 -17.29 15.93 -5.53
N LYS A 123 -17.15 14.62 -5.77
CA LYS A 123 -17.50 13.58 -4.80
C LYS A 123 -16.32 13.20 -3.91
N MET A 124 -15.24 12.71 -4.51
CA MET A 124 -14.11 12.13 -3.80
C MET A 124 -12.79 12.50 -4.48
N ARG A 125 -11.88 13.16 -3.74
CA ARG A 125 -10.58 13.57 -4.27
C ARG A 125 -9.48 12.54 -4.09
N MET A 126 -9.17 12.17 -2.85
CA MET A 126 -7.98 11.40 -2.52
C MET A 126 -8.35 9.94 -2.24
N ILE A 127 -8.29 9.09 -3.26
CA ILE A 127 -8.65 7.68 -3.16
C ILE A 127 -7.38 6.84 -3.04
N ILE A 128 -7.30 6.00 -2.01
CA ILE A 128 -6.17 5.08 -1.82
C ILE A 128 -6.22 4.02 -2.92
N HIS A 129 -5.15 3.90 -3.70
CA HIS A 129 -4.90 2.80 -4.62
C HIS A 129 -4.33 1.60 -3.87
N ASP A 130 -3.31 1.84 -3.06
CA ASP A 130 -2.63 0.82 -2.25
C ASP A 130 -2.22 1.39 -0.88
N GLY A 131 -2.31 0.56 0.15
CA GLY A 131 -1.85 0.90 1.49
C GLY A 131 -2.93 1.30 2.50
N HIS A 132 -4.17 0.84 2.37
CA HIS A 132 -5.27 1.15 3.31
C HIS A 132 -4.92 0.79 4.77
N HIS A 133 -4.32 -0.38 5.00
CA HIS A 133 -3.86 -0.79 6.34
C HIS A 133 -2.79 0.13 6.92
N ARG A 134 -1.90 0.65 6.08
CA ARG A 134 -0.87 1.61 6.48
C ARG A 134 -1.49 2.96 6.81
N ALA A 135 -2.40 3.46 5.98
CA ALA A 135 -3.14 4.68 6.26
C ALA A 135 -3.94 4.58 7.58
N TYR A 136 -4.66 3.48 7.79
CA TYR A 136 -5.40 3.23 9.02
C TYR A 136 -4.48 3.13 10.25
N PHE A 137 -3.32 2.47 10.12
CA PHE A 137 -2.32 2.42 11.19
C PHE A 137 -1.81 3.82 11.56
N TYR A 138 -1.48 4.65 10.58
CA TYR A 138 -1.04 6.03 10.79
C TYR A 138 -2.10 6.88 11.50
N HIS A 139 -3.39 6.68 11.18
CA HIS A 139 -4.49 7.33 11.89
C HIS A 139 -4.48 6.96 13.38
N ARG A 140 -4.35 5.67 13.69
CA ARG A 140 -4.36 5.17 15.08
C ARG A 140 -3.22 5.73 15.92
N ILE A 141 -2.06 5.98 15.32
CA ILE A 141 -0.90 6.58 16.00
C ILE A 141 -0.88 8.12 15.89
N ARG A 142 -1.94 8.74 15.38
CA ARG A 142 -2.10 10.20 15.21
C ARG A 142 -0.95 10.86 14.44
N LYS A 143 -0.48 10.21 13.36
CA LYS A 143 0.55 10.75 12.47
C LYS A 143 0.02 10.91 11.05
N ARG A 144 0.51 11.95 10.37
CA ARG A 144 0.33 12.09 8.92
C ARG A 144 1.11 10.99 8.20
N VAL A 145 0.53 10.45 7.15
CA VAL A 145 1.13 9.39 6.32
C VAL A 145 1.74 10.00 5.07
N GLN A 146 2.90 9.49 4.65
CA GLN A 146 3.48 9.87 3.38
C GLN A 146 2.74 9.14 2.25
N VAL A 147 2.38 9.90 1.21
CA VAL A 147 1.65 9.41 0.05
C VAL A 147 2.46 9.70 -1.22
N VAL A 148 2.46 8.74 -2.14
CA VAL A 148 2.71 8.97 -3.56
C VAL A 148 1.38 9.39 -4.16
N LEU A 149 1.24 10.68 -4.44
CA LEU A 149 0.03 11.26 -5.00
C LEU A 149 0.11 11.23 -6.52
N LEU A 150 -0.86 10.58 -7.15
CA LEU A 150 -1.02 10.41 -8.59
C LEU A 150 -2.13 11.33 -9.09
N GLU A 151 -1.82 12.21 -10.03
CA GLU A 151 -2.76 13.19 -10.56
C GLU A 151 -2.87 12.95 -12.08
N PRO A 152 -4.02 12.45 -12.60
CA PRO A 152 -4.23 12.32 -14.04
C PRO A 152 -4.07 13.68 -14.73
N ILE A 153 -3.49 13.72 -15.94
CA ILE A 153 -3.43 14.91 -16.80
C ILE A 153 -4.51 14.74 -17.87
N GLY A 154 -5.69 15.29 -17.59
CA GLY A 154 -6.88 14.98 -18.38
C GLY A 154 -7.38 13.54 -18.15
N ASN A 155 -8.49 13.18 -18.80
CA ASN A 155 -9.10 11.85 -18.70
C ASN A 155 -9.54 11.44 -17.27
N TYR A 156 -9.86 12.41 -16.39
CA TYR A 156 -10.34 12.11 -15.03
C TYR A 156 -11.49 11.12 -15.01
N ASN A 157 -12.47 11.28 -15.89
CA ASN A 157 -13.62 10.37 -15.97
C ASN A 157 -13.19 8.92 -16.25
N ILE A 158 -12.18 8.71 -17.09
CA ILE A 158 -11.67 7.37 -17.42
C ILE A 158 -11.01 6.74 -16.19
N VAL A 159 -10.21 7.51 -15.44
CA VAL A 159 -9.54 7.02 -14.24
C VAL A 159 -10.56 6.84 -13.10
N GLU A 160 -11.53 7.75 -12.97
CA GLU A 160 -12.64 7.68 -12.01
C GLU A 160 -13.45 6.39 -12.23
N ASP A 161 -13.73 6.05 -13.49
CA ASP A 161 -14.38 4.79 -13.86
C ASP A 161 -13.61 3.55 -13.40
N LYS A 162 -12.27 3.58 -13.41
CA LYS A 162 -11.45 2.48 -12.86
C LYS A 162 -11.59 2.34 -11.35
N PHE A 163 -11.99 3.40 -10.66
CA PHE A 163 -12.27 3.42 -9.23
C PHE A 163 -13.75 3.31 -8.89
N ARG A 164 -14.62 2.91 -9.82
CA ARG A 164 -16.07 2.82 -9.60
C ARG A 164 -16.47 2.20 -8.26
N TYR A 165 -15.77 1.15 -7.83
CA TYR A 165 -16.03 0.52 -6.53
C TYR A 165 -15.79 1.45 -5.33
N ALA A 166 -14.73 2.27 -5.35
CA ALA A 166 -14.49 3.29 -4.35
C ALA A 166 -15.67 4.29 -4.26
N PHE A 167 -16.21 4.70 -5.41
CA PHE A 167 -17.37 5.58 -5.52
C PHE A 167 -18.70 4.91 -5.14
N GLN A 168 -18.76 3.57 -5.08
CA GLN A 168 -19.92 2.84 -4.57
C GLN A 168 -19.88 2.75 -3.05
N ILE A 169 -18.73 2.44 -2.46
CA ILE A 169 -18.62 2.28 -1.00
C ILE A 169 -18.66 3.63 -0.28
N GLN A 170 -18.05 4.68 -0.86
CA GLN A 170 -17.98 6.03 -0.29
C GLN A 170 -17.66 6.02 1.21
N LYS A 171 -16.55 5.38 1.58
CA LYS A 171 -16.05 5.34 2.96
C LYS A 171 -14.66 5.94 3.06
N ARG A 172 -14.40 6.63 4.17
CA ARG A 172 -13.01 6.98 4.52
C ARG A 172 -12.29 5.72 4.95
N VAL A 173 -10.97 5.71 4.78
CA VAL A 173 -10.14 4.58 5.22
C VAL A 173 -10.26 4.32 6.72
N ILE A 174 -10.49 5.37 7.50
CA ILE A 174 -10.64 5.31 8.96
C ILE A 174 -11.97 4.68 9.40
N ASP A 175 -12.97 4.65 8.51
CA ASP A 175 -14.31 4.12 8.78
C ASP A 175 -14.46 2.67 8.30
N LEU A 176 -13.39 2.06 7.77
CA LEU A 176 -13.44 0.69 7.28
C LEU A 176 -13.57 -0.31 8.44
N PRO A 177 -14.47 -1.29 8.35
CA PRO A 177 -14.55 -2.36 9.34
C PRO A 177 -13.27 -3.20 9.34
N VAL A 178 -12.80 -3.53 10.55
CA VAL A 178 -11.67 -4.45 10.72
C VAL A 178 -12.20 -5.87 10.89
N SER A 179 -12.02 -6.71 9.87
CA SER A 179 -12.40 -8.12 9.92
C SER A 179 -11.31 -8.95 10.60
N ARG A 180 -11.73 -9.85 11.48
CA ARG A 180 -10.89 -10.98 11.88
C ARG A 180 -10.97 -11.98 10.76
N THR A 181 -9.90 -12.15 9.98
CA THR A 181 -9.84 -13.23 9.01
C THR A 181 -10.00 -14.54 9.78
N ARG A 182 -11.14 -15.23 9.63
CA ARG A 182 -11.23 -16.67 9.88
C ARG A 182 -10.49 -17.30 8.71
N ASP A 183 -9.49 -18.13 8.98
CA ASP A 183 -8.83 -18.92 7.94
C ASP A 183 -9.93 -19.73 7.21
N PHE A 184 -10.32 -19.32 6.00
CA PHE A 184 -11.12 -20.15 5.12
C PHE A 184 -10.19 -21.16 4.45
N SER A 185 -9.67 -22.09 5.26
CA SER A 185 -9.20 -23.37 4.78
C SER A 185 -10.29 -24.38 5.10
N VAL A 186 -11.07 -24.74 4.06
CA VAL A 186 -11.74 -26.02 3.77
C VAL A 186 -12.90 -25.70 2.82
N ILE A 187 -12.64 -25.76 1.51
CA ILE A 187 -13.64 -26.27 0.57
C ILE A 187 -13.11 -27.64 0.19
N ILE A 188 -13.59 -28.66 0.91
CA ILE A 188 -13.60 -30.02 0.38
C ILE A 188 -14.86 -30.10 -0.48
N SER A 189 -14.66 -30.33 -1.78
CA SER A 189 -15.65 -30.92 -2.68
C SER A 189 -14.90 -31.79 -3.66
#